data_AF-A0A941NGT5-F1
#
_entry.id   AF-A0A941NGT5-F1
#
_cell.length_a   1.000
_cell.length_b   1.000
_cell.length_c   1.000
_cell.angle_alpha   90.00
_cell.angle_beta   90.00
_cell.angle_gamma   90.00
#
_symmetry.space_group_name_H-M   'P 1'
#
loop_
_entity.id
_entity.type
_entity.pdbx_description
1 polymer ?
#
loop_
_entity_poly.entity_id
_entity_poly.type
_entity_poly.pdbx_seq_one_letter_code
_entity_poly.pdbx_strand_id
1 'polypeptide(L)'
;MLENVYWACGFILACILIFRFGLPALRRFDAENVARITRQEEEKSDPSAHIRHALEAAEEQVELVTEIKVGNGVQYLFEAQVFTSRDDAEEARANRIGTIARRFYAELPQALAGRETRAPLSARERAAKRWRSRN
;
A
#
# COMPACT_ATOMS: atom_id res chain seq x y z
N MET A 1 -29.49 54.46 6.50
CA MET A 1 -28.05 54.71 6.21
C MET A 1 -27.13 53.92 7.13
N LEU A 2 -27.27 54.01 8.45
CA LEU A 2 -26.42 53.26 9.41
C LEU A 2 -26.47 51.74 9.24
N GLU A 3 -27.63 51.16 8.92
CA GLU A 3 -27.79 49.72 8.70
C GLU A 3 -26.94 49.19 7.52
N ASN A 4 -26.91 49.91 6.40
CA ASN A 4 -26.07 49.58 5.25
C ASN A 4 -24.58 49.69 5.57
N VAL A 5 -24.21 50.65 6.44
CA VAL A 5 -22.82 50.81 6.91
C VAL A 5 -22.42 49.64 7.80
N TYR A 6 -23.28 49.21 8.73
CA TYR A 6 -23.00 48.04 9.57
C TYR A 6 -22.91 46.74 8.76
N TRP A 7 -23.74 46.57 7.74
CA TRP A 7 -23.66 45.44 6.82
C TRP A 7 -22.36 45.43 6.02
N ALA A 8 -21.96 46.58 5.49
CA ALA A 8 -20.69 46.73 4.77
C ALA A 8 -19.48 46.46 5.68
N CYS A 9 -19.49 47.01 6.91
CA CYS A 9 -18.45 46.74 7.90
C CYS A 9 -18.39 45.27 8.29
N GLY A 10 -19.53 44.62 8.50
CA GLY A 10 -19.62 43.19 8.79
C GLY A 10 -19.10 42.32 7.64
N PHE A 11 -19.44 42.66 6.40
CA PHE A 11 -18.94 41.96 5.22
C PHE A 11 -17.42 42.08 5.07
N ILE A 12 -16.88 43.29 5.24
CA ILE A 12 -15.43 43.53 5.18
C ILE A 12 -14.71 42.74 6.29
N LEU A 13 -15.23 42.75 7.52
CA LEU A 13 -14.69 41.95 8.62
C LEU A 13 -14.72 40.45 8.32
N ALA A 14 -15.82 39.94 7.76
CA ALA A 14 -15.92 38.54 7.36
C ALA A 14 -14.88 38.17 6.29
N CYS A 15 -14.69 39.01 5.27
CA CYS A 15 -13.65 38.82 4.26
C CYS A 15 -12.24 38.81 4.87
N ILE A 16 -11.95 39.71 5.82
CA ILE A 16 -10.66 39.77 6.52
C ILE A 16 -10.44 38.49 7.34
N LEU A 17 -11.46 38.01 8.06
CA LEU A 17 -11.36 36.79 8.85
C LEU A 17 -11.16 35.55 7.97
N ILE A 18 -11.89 35.44 6.86
CA ILE A 18 -11.71 34.34 5.89
C ILE A 18 -10.31 34.39 5.28
N PHE A 19 -9.83 35.58 4.91
CA PHE A 19 -8.50 35.73 4.36
C PHE A 19 -7.41 35.40 5.39
N ARG A 20 -7.57 35.84 6.64
CA ARG A 20 -6.57 35.64 7.68
C ARG A 20 -6.54 34.20 8.22
N PHE A 21 -7.68 33.53 8.31
CA PHE A 21 -7.79 32.22 8.96
C PHE A 21 -8.17 31.09 8.00
N GLY A 22 -8.99 31.35 6.99
CA GLY A 22 -9.39 30.35 5.99
C GLY A 22 -8.28 30.01 5.00
N LEU A 23 -7.57 31.02 4.49
CA LEU A 23 -6.45 30.82 3.55
C LEU A 23 -5.32 29.94 4.11
N PRO A 24 -4.80 30.15 5.35
CA PRO A 24 -3.77 29.29 5.90
C PRO A 24 -4.27 27.87 6.22
N ALA A 25 -5.54 27.70 6.60
CA ALA A 25 -6.12 26.38 6.80
C ALA A 25 -6.21 25.59 5.48
N LEU A 26 -6.64 26.25 4.39
CA LEU A 26 -6.68 25.67 3.05
C LEU A 26 -5.27 25.33 2.56
N ARG A 27 -4.27 26.20 2.78
CA ARG A 27 -2.87 25.92 2.42
C ARG A 27 -2.26 24.74 3.16
N ARG A 28 -2.58 24.55 4.45
CA ARG A 28 -2.15 23.38 5.21
C ARG A 28 -2.75 22.09 4.65
N PHE A 29 -4.04 22.12 4.36
CA PHE A 29 -4.73 21.00 3.74
C PHE A 29 -4.17 20.67 2.34
N ASP A 30 -3.87 21.69 1.53
CA ASP A 30 -3.26 21.50 0.21
C ASP A 30 -1.85 20.91 0.33
N ALA A 31 -1.03 21.40 1.25
CA ALA A 31 0.32 20.88 1.50
C ALA A 31 0.32 19.40 1.91
N GLU A 32 -0.63 18.98 2.76
CA GLU A 32 -0.77 17.58 3.17
C GLU A 32 -1.22 16.68 2.01
N ASN A 33 -2.10 17.17 1.13
CA ASN A 33 -2.53 16.42 -0.05
C ASN A 33 -1.42 16.33 -1.10
N VAL A 34 -0.69 17.41 -1.35
CA VAL A 34 0.47 17.42 -2.26
C VAL A 34 1.55 16.46 -1.74
N ALA A 35 1.84 16.47 -0.43
CA ALA A 35 2.79 15.54 0.19
C ALA A 35 2.33 14.07 0.15
N ARG A 36 1.02 13.81 0.04
CA ARG A 36 0.48 12.46 -0.16
C ARG A 36 0.59 12.04 -1.62
N ILE A 37 0.26 12.92 -2.56
CA ILE A 37 0.32 12.64 -4.00
C ILE A 37 1.76 12.40 -4.45
N THR A 38 2.70 13.23 -4.01
CA THR A 38 4.14 13.08 -4.32
C THR A 38 4.70 11.76 -3.81
N ARG A 39 4.37 11.33 -2.59
CA ARG A 39 4.75 9.99 -2.10
C ARG A 39 4.15 8.86 -2.94
N GLN A 40 2.90 8.99 -3.36
CA GLN A 40 2.27 8.01 -4.24
C GLN A 40 2.88 7.99 -5.65
N GLU A 41 3.36 9.14 -6.14
CA GLU A 41 4.12 9.24 -7.39
C GLU A 41 5.51 8.64 -7.27
N GLU A 42 6.23 8.87 -6.17
CA GLU A 42 7.51 8.25 -5.87
C GLU A 42 7.39 6.71 -5.78
N GLU A 43 6.37 6.21 -5.06
CA GLU A 43 6.05 4.77 -4.98
C GLU A 43 5.66 4.17 -6.34
N LYS A 44 4.99 4.95 -7.21
CA LYS A 44 4.72 4.55 -8.61
C LYS A 44 5.98 4.57 -9.48
N SER A 45 6.94 5.45 -9.17
CA SER A 45 8.14 5.67 -9.97
C SER A 45 9.22 4.62 -9.77
N ASP A 46 9.10 3.75 -8.76
CA ASP A 46 9.88 2.51 -8.65
C ASP A 46 9.07 1.31 -9.18
N PRO A 47 9.08 1.08 -10.50
CA PRO A 47 8.42 -0.07 -11.09
C PRO A 47 9.06 -1.40 -10.67
N SER A 48 10.16 -1.43 -9.93
CA SER A 48 10.76 -2.66 -9.41
C SER A 48 10.39 -2.98 -7.96
N ALA A 49 9.86 -2.00 -7.21
CA ALA A 49 9.49 -2.14 -5.80
C ALA A 49 8.53 -3.32 -5.57
N HIS A 50 7.53 -3.46 -6.43
CA HIS A 50 6.56 -4.55 -6.33
C HIS A 50 7.18 -5.96 -6.53
N ILE A 51 8.22 -6.09 -7.37
CA ILE A 51 8.93 -7.37 -7.58
C ILE A 51 9.78 -7.71 -6.37
N ARG A 52 10.48 -6.70 -5.81
CA ARG A 52 11.27 -6.87 -4.59
C ARG A 52 10.40 -7.29 -3.41
N HIS A 53 9.26 -6.64 -3.20
CA HIS A 53 8.32 -7.06 -2.16
C HIS A 53 7.73 -8.45 -2.39
N ALA A 54 7.46 -8.83 -3.64
CA ALA A 54 7.01 -10.18 -3.95
C ALA A 54 8.09 -11.23 -3.67
N LEU A 55 9.37 -10.91 -3.91
CA LEU A 55 10.51 -11.77 -3.59
C LEU A 55 10.73 -11.88 -2.07
N GLU A 56 10.67 -10.76 -1.34
CA GLU A 56 10.76 -10.74 0.12
C GLU A 56 9.66 -11.60 0.76
N ALA A 57 8.40 -11.40 0.34
CA ALA A 57 7.28 -12.19 0.85
C ALA A 57 7.37 -13.68 0.47
N ALA A 58 7.97 -14.00 -0.68
CA ALA A 58 8.23 -15.38 -1.07
C ALA A 58 9.37 -16.00 -0.26
N GLU A 59 10.40 -15.22 0.08
CA GLU A 59 11.52 -15.66 0.90
C GLU A 59 11.07 -16.06 2.32
N GLU A 60 10.18 -15.30 2.93
CA GLU A 60 9.61 -15.61 4.25
C GLU A 60 8.84 -16.94 4.30
N GLN A 61 8.31 -17.38 3.15
CA GLN A 61 7.53 -18.63 3.05
C GLN A 61 8.40 -19.87 2.80
N VAL A 62 9.68 -19.67 2.47
CA VAL A 62 10.59 -20.75 2.11
C VAL A 62 11.52 -21.03 3.29
N GLU A 63 11.63 -22.31 3.64
CA GLU A 63 12.52 -22.77 4.70
C GLU A 63 13.98 -22.38 4.42
N LEU A 64 14.77 -22.23 5.48
CA LEU A 64 16.21 -22.02 5.35
C LEU A 64 16.92 -23.35 5.04
N VAL A 65 18.04 -23.28 4.33
CA VAL A 65 18.92 -24.44 4.18
C VAL A 65 19.47 -24.83 5.54
N THR A 66 19.27 -26.10 5.92
CA THR A 66 19.72 -26.62 7.22
C THR A 66 20.97 -27.48 7.05
N GLU A 67 22.01 -27.21 7.84
CA GLU A 67 23.19 -28.08 7.90
C GLU A 67 22.92 -29.30 8.78
N ILE A 68 23.19 -30.49 8.23
CA ILE A 68 23.02 -31.76 8.92
C ILE A 68 24.37 -32.48 8.96
N LYS A 69 24.79 -32.84 10.17
CA LYS A 69 25.98 -33.66 10.36
C LYS A 69 25.64 -35.13 10.19
N VAL A 70 26.24 -35.78 9.20
CA VAL A 70 26.03 -37.21 8.89
C VAL A 70 27.36 -37.94 9.04
N GLY A 71 27.51 -38.66 10.15
CA GLY A 71 28.78 -39.29 10.52
C GLY A 71 29.91 -38.26 10.64
N ASN A 72 30.92 -38.38 9.79
CA ASN A 72 32.07 -37.47 9.73
C ASN A 72 31.91 -36.34 8.69
N GLY A 73 30.79 -36.30 7.95
CA GLY A 73 30.54 -35.29 6.92
C GLY A 73 29.44 -34.29 7.30
N VAL A 74 29.36 -33.21 6.53
CA VAL A 74 28.26 -32.24 6.56
C VAL A 74 27.48 -32.39 5.25
N GLN A 75 26.16 -32.38 5.36
CA GLN A 75 25.22 -32.36 4.24
C GLN A 75 24.23 -31.21 4.48
N TYR A 76 23.56 -30.76 3.43
CA TYR A 76 22.62 -29.64 3.48
C TYR A 76 21.22 -30.14 3.14
N LEU A 77 20.22 -29.82 3.95
CA LEU A 77 18.82 -30.22 3.76
C LEU A 77 17.98 -29.01 3.37
N PHE A 78 17.16 -29.19 2.33
CA PHE A 78 16.16 -28.22 1.91
C PHE A 78 14.95 -28.94 1.27
N GLU A 79 13.72 -28.63 1.71
CA GLU A 79 12.46 -29.26 1.25
C GLU A 79 12.54 -30.81 1.10
N ALA A 80 13.06 -31.48 2.14
CA ALA A 80 13.28 -32.93 2.20
C ALA A 80 14.30 -33.52 1.20
N GLN A 81 15.06 -32.68 0.49
CA GLN A 81 16.16 -33.08 -0.38
C GLN A 81 17.51 -32.81 0.29
N VAL A 82 18.44 -33.74 0.10
CA VAL A 82 19.79 -33.66 0.67
C VAL A 82 20.79 -33.29 -0.42
N PHE A 83 21.61 -32.30 -0.13
CA PHE A 83 22.65 -31.77 -1.00
C PHE A 83 24.02 -31.98 -0.37
N THR A 84 25.03 -32.20 -1.22
CA THR A 84 26.43 -32.36 -0.81
C THR A 84 27.18 -31.03 -0.73
N SER A 85 26.68 -30.00 -1.41
CA SER A 85 27.21 -28.65 -1.40
C SER A 85 26.18 -27.67 -0.84
N ARG A 86 26.66 -26.62 -0.16
CA ARG A 86 25.81 -25.52 0.30
C ARG A 86 25.23 -24.74 -0.87
N ASP A 87 26.07 -24.48 -1.87
CA ASP A 87 25.70 -23.66 -3.02
C ASP A 87 24.55 -24.31 -3.79
N ASP A 88 24.59 -25.64 -3.97
CA ASP A 88 23.52 -26.39 -4.64
C ASP A 88 22.19 -26.32 -3.87
N ALA A 89 22.25 -26.38 -2.53
CA ALA A 89 21.06 -26.25 -1.67
C ALA A 89 20.47 -24.84 -1.72
N GLU A 90 21.33 -23.81 -1.70
CA GLU A 90 20.91 -22.40 -1.79
C GLU A 90 20.39 -22.06 -3.19
N GLU A 91 20.94 -22.66 -4.26
CA GLU A 91 20.40 -22.54 -5.61
C GLU A 91 19.00 -23.17 -5.70
N ALA A 92 18.80 -24.36 -5.13
CA ALA A 92 17.48 -24.98 -5.03
C ALA A 92 16.48 -24.09 -4.27
N ARG A 93 16.93 -23.48 -3.16
CA ARG A 93 16.13 -22.50 -2.40
C ARG A 93 15.77 -21.27 -3.23
N ALA A 94 16.73 -20.65 -3.91
CA ALA A 94 16.49 -19.48 -4.75
C ALA A 94 15.48 -19.78 -5.88
N ASN A 95 15.61 -20.96 -6.50
CA ASN A 95 14.67 -21.43 -7.52
C ASN A 95 13.24 -21.60 -6.97
N ARG A 96 13.12 -22.06 -5.72
CA ARG A 96 11.84 -22.18 -5.02
C ARG A 96 11.21 -20.82 -4.74
N ILE A 97 11.97 -19.88 -4.18
CA ILE A 97 11.54 -18.50 -3.93
C ILE A 97 11.05 -17.85 -5.22
N GLY A 98 11.82 -17.95 -6.30
CA GLY A 98 11.43 -17.41 -7.61
C GLY A 98 10.15 -18.03 -8.16
N THR A 99 9.89 -19.30 -7.88
CA THR A 99 8.65 -19.98 -8.30
C THR A 99 7.43 -19.47 -7.54
N ILE A 100 7.56 -19.27 -6.22
CA ILE A 100 6.48 -18.68 -5.39
C ILE A 100 6.22 -17.23 -5.81
N ALA A 101 7.27 -16.43 -6.01
CA ALA A 101 7.13 -15.04 -6.47
C ALA A 101 6.44 -14.95 -7.84
N ARG A 102 6.78 -15.84 -8.81
CA ARG A 102 6.08 -15.90 -10.10
C ARG A 102 4.61 -16.29 -9.95
N ARG A 103 4.30 -17.21 -9.05
CA ARG A 103 2.93 -17.66 -8.78
C ARG A 103 2.05 -16.53 -8.25
N PHE A 104 2.59 -15.64 -7.41
CA PHE A 104 1.89 -14.44 -6.95
C PHE A 104 1.33 -13.60 -8.11
N TYR A 105 2.14 -13.37 -9.15
CA TYR A 105 1.69 -12.63 -10.35
C TYR A 105 0.67 -13.41 -11.19
N ALA A 106 0.78 -14.74 -11.24
CA ALA A 106 -0.17 -15.57 -11.97
C ALA A 106 -1.56 -15.60 -11.31
N GLU A 107 -1.63 -15.53 -9.98
CA GLU A 107 -2.88 -15.55 -9.21
C GLU A 107 -3.51 -14.15 -9.05
N LEU A 108 -2.74 -13.09 -9.30
CA LEU A 108 -3.16 -11.69 -9.16
C LEU A 108 -4.44 -11.34 -9.95
N PRO A 109 -4.60 -11.73 -11.23
CA PRO A 109 -5.81 -11.42 -12.00
C PRO A 109 -7.07 -12.03 -11.37
N GLN A 110 -6.97 -13.25 -10.84
CA GLN A 110 -8.07 -13.94 -10.19
C GLN A 110 -8.42 -13.29 -8.84
N ALA A 111 -7.41 -12.90 -8.07
CA ALA A 111 -7.59 -12.16 -6.81
C ALA A 111 -8.23 -10.78 -7.04
N LEU A 112 -7.88 -10.09 -8.11
CA LEU A 112 -8.47 -8.80 -8.49
C LEU A 112 -9.89 -8.95 -9.04
N ALA A 113 -10.18 -9.99 -9.83
CA ALA A 113 -11.52 -10.26 -10.34
C ALA A 113 -12.56 -10.48 -9.22
N GLY A 114 -12.15 -11.05 -8.08
CA GLY A 114 -13.01 -11.15 -6.89
C GLY A 114 -13.34 -9.80 -6.23
N ARG A 115 -12.50 -8.77 -6.44
CA ARG A 115 -12.60 -7.46 -5.79
C ARG A 115 -13.56 -6.50 -6.49
N GLU A 116 -13.82 -6.66 -7.79
CA GLU A 116 -14.71 -5.79 -8.57
C GLU A 116 -16.15 -5.74 -8.04
N THR A 117 -16.57 -6.75 -7.26
CA THR A 117 -17.94 -6.83 -6.73
C THR A 117 -18.18 -5.98 -5.47
N ARG A 118 -17.15 -5.39 -4.85
CA ARG A 118 -17.30 -4.60 -3.62
C ARG A 118 -16.35 -3.40 -3.56
N ALA A 119 -16.59 -2.40 -4.41
CA ALA A 119 -16.13 -1.06 -4.07
C ALA A 119 -16.82 -0.63 -2.75
N PRO A 120 -16.07 -0.29 -1.69
CA PRO A 120 -16.68 0.27 -0.49
C PRO A 120 -17.36 1.57 -0.89
N LEU A 121 -18.67 1.66 -0.63
CA LEU A 121 -19.48 2.85 -0.93
C LEU A 121 -18.73 4.10 -0.46
N SER A 122 -18.59 5.07 -1.35
CA SER A 122 -18.04 6.38 -1.02
C SER A 122 -18.80 6.97 0.17
N ALA A 123 -18.17 7.88 0.91
CA ALA A 123 -18.81 8.52 2.07
C ALA A 123 -20.19 9.13 1.72
N ARG A 124 -20.31 9.67 0.49
CA ARG A 124 -21.55 10.20 -0.08
C ARG A 124 -22.60 9.11 -0.32
N GLU A 125 -22.22 7.98 -0.90
CA GLU A 125 -23.14 6.86 -1.14
C GLU A 125 -23.59 6.19 0.16
N ARG A 126 -22.71 6.09 1.16
CA ARG A 126 -23.07 5.61 2.51
C ARG A 126 -24.10 6.50 3.19
N ALA A 127 -23.96 7.83 3.08
CA ALA A 127 -24.91 8.79 3.61
C ALA A 127 -26.27 8.69 2.89
N ALA A 128 -26.26 8.62 1.55
CA ALA A 128 -27.49 8.49 0.75
C ALA A 128 -28.24 7.18 1.04
N LYS A 129 -27.52 6.06 1.20
CA LYS A 129 -28.11 4.76 1.54
C LYS A 129 -28.75 4.78 2.93
N ARG A 130 -28.09 5.39 3.92
CA ARG A 130 -28.63 5.57 5.28
C ARG A 130 -29.91 6.41 5.32
N TRP A 131 -30.03 7.39 4.43
CA TRP A 131 -31.22 8.25 4.37
C TRP A 131 -32.41 7.51 3.74
N ARG A 132 -32.17 6.74 2.66
CA ARG A 132 -33.21 5.90 2.03
C ARG A 132 -33.72 4.74 2.88
N SER A 133 -32.93 4.22 3.82
CA SER A 133 -33.37 3.12 4.70
C SER A 133 -34.18 3.60 5.91
N ARG A 134 -34.41 4.91 6.05
CA ARG A 134 -35.00 5.54 7.23
C ARG A 134 -36.36 6.21 6.96
N ASN A 135 -36.73 6.33 5.68
CA ASN A 135 -38.09 6.59 5.19
C ASN A 135 -38.69 5.29 4.69
#